data_AF-A0AA95D7J5-F1
#
_entry.id   AF-A0AA95D7J5-F1
#
_cell.length_a   1.000
_cell.length_b   1.000
_cell.length_c   1.000
_cell.angle_alpha   90.00
_cell.angle_beta   90.00
_cell.angle_gamma   90.00
#
_symmetry.space_group_name_H-M   'P 1'
#
loop_
_entity.id
_entity.type
_entity.pdbx_description
1 polymer ?
#
loop_
_entity_poly.entity_id
_entity_poly.type
_entity_poly.pdbx_seq_one_letter_code
_entity_poly.pdbx_strand_id
1 'polypeptide(L)'
;MSCSIDLLKHRYLKNIKENPELFVGIELEYPVASLEGDATDVEVIKDLFHYLVSTLDLTVAKVDDFGNLIQLVDPISQDAILFEVSYTTIEFAFGKAETIQEVENRFNNYMNVIQRKLAESNHAIVGCGIHPNWDKNENCPVAYPRYQMLMDYLNLSRNIIKSDLHHFPEYGTFICGSQVQLDISKTNYLRVINAFTQIEAAKAYLFANSEFSGADWDTKISRDIFWEESMHGIYPENVGVNARLLNDEADFFDYLNHSAIFTAERDGQTYYFYPIQAGDYLATPEIQAFALNGDEVIIYPQEKDFEIHRSYQYQDLTTRGTVEFRSVCTQPLDRTFASAAFHLGLLVNLDKLEAYLETAPFFKVFGYDYKFLRRQFSKKNLTDEEETTIIEFSKDLLLLAEEGLVVRNKEEMTYLQPLREELSL
;
A
#
# COMPACT_ATOMS: atom_id res chain seq x y z
N MET A 1 -30.90 7.22 11.96
CA MET A 1 -29.71 7.65 11.22
C MET A 1 -28.53 7.24 12.09
N SER A 2 -27.76 6.28 11.63
CA SER A 2 -26.58 5.78 12.34
C SER A 2 -25.53 6.90 12.39
N CYS A 3 -24.78 7.03 13.48
CA CYS A 3 -23.62 7.92 13.50
C CYS A 3 -22.54 7.35 12.57
N SER A 4 -21.76 8.20 11.89
CA SER A 4 -20.65 7.80 11.03
C SER A 4 -19.67 6.87 11.76
N ILE A 5 -19.38 7.16 13.03
CA ILE A 5 -18.53 6.34 13.90
C ILE A 5 -19.10 4.92 14.06
N ASP A 6 -20.41 4.76 14.21
CA ASP A 6 -21.03 3.43 14.35
C ASP A 6 -20.90 2.62 13.06
N LEU A 7 -21.03 3.28 11.90
CA LEU A 7 -20.84 2.65 10.58
C LEU A 7 -19.39 2.22 10.37
N LEU A 8 -18.42 3.08 10.74
CA LEU A 8 -17.00 2.76 10.70
C LEU A 8 -16.66 1.59 11.63
N LYS A 9 -17.14 1.62 12.89
CA LYS A 9 -16.97 0.51 13.84
C LYS A 9 -17.55 -0.78 13.30
N HIS A 10 -18.78 -0.74 12.79
CA HIS A 10 -19.41 -1.92 12.21
C HIS A 10 -18.59 -2.48 11.03
N ARG A 11 -18.08 -1.60 10.16
CA ARG A 11 -17.26 -2.00 9.01
C ARG A 11 -15.98 -2.71 9.43
N TYR A 12 -15.21 -2.12 10.34
CA TYR A 12 -13.84 -2.55 10.63
C TYR A 12 -13.74 -3.59 11.75
N LEU A 13 -14.63 -3.54 12.75
CA LEU A 13 -14.55 -4.46 13.90
C LEU A 13 -15.27 -5.79 13.68
N LYS A 14 -16.23 -5.87 12.73
CA LYS A 14 -17.11 -7.06 12.59
C LYS A 14 -16.36 -8.38 12.36
N ASN A 15 -15.19 -8.34 11.73
CA ASN A 15 -14.43 -9.52 11.34
C ASN A 15 -13.19 -9.77 12.23
N ILE A 16 -12.92 -8.91 13.22
CA ILE A 16 -11.81 -9.10 14.15
C ILE A 16 -12.14 -10.24 15.12
N LYS A 17 -11.23 -11.21 15.22
CA LYS A 17 -11.36 -12.37 16.10
C LYS A 17 -10.73 -12.08 17.47
N GLU A 18 -11.16 -12.80 18.51
CA GLU A 18 -10.53 -12.72 19.84
C GLU A 18 -9.14 -13.37 19.85
N ASN A 19 -9.02 -14.54 19.23
CA ASN A 19 -7.78 -15.32 19.13
C ASN A 19 -7.60 -15.78 17.67
N PRO A 20 -7.15 -14.89 16.77
CA PRO A 20 -6.88 -15.29 15.39
C PRO A 20 -5.67 -16.23 15.33
N GLU A 21 -5.71 -17.15 14.37
CA GLU A 21 -4.49 -17.77 13.85
C GLU A 21 -3.74 -16.73 13.02
N LEU A 22 -2.42 -16.66 13.14
CA LEU A 22 -1.59 -15.70 12.42
C LEU A 22 -1.21 -16.24 11.04
N PHE A 23 -1.86 -15.71 9.99
CA PHE A 23 -1.48 -15.91 8.61
C PHE A 23 -0.71 -14.68 8.09
N VAL A 24 -0.04 -14.88 6.95
CA VAL A 24 0.64 -13.84 6.19
C VAL A 24 -0.12 -13.64 4.88
N GLY A 25 -0.68 -12.44 4.68
CA GLY A 25 -1.12 -11.96 3.37
C GLY A 25 -0.05 -11.05 2.78
N ILE A 26 0.31 -11.24 1.51
CA ILE A 26 1.32 -10.44 0.82
C ILE A 26 0.71 -9.94 -0.49
N GLU A 27 0.87 -8.66 -0.75
CA GLU A 27 0.49 -8.01 -2.02
C GLU A 27 1.74 -7.32 -2.58
N LEU A 28 2.11 -7.65 -3.82
CA LEU A 28 3.32 -7.15 -4.48
C LEU A 28 2.96 -6.50 -5.82
N GLU A 29 3.25 -5.21 -5.96
CA GLU A 29 3.06 -4.47 -7.20
C GLU A 29 4.41 -4.36 -7.91
N TYR A 30 4.48 -4.72 -9.19
CA TYR A 30 5.68 -4.58 -9.99
C TYR A 30 5.42 -3.89 -11.33
N PRO A 31 6.25 -2.92 -11.73
CA PRO A 31 6.23 -2.41 -13.08
C PRO A 31 6.79 -3.45 -14.05
N VAL A 32 6.16 -3.54 -15.23
CA VAL A 32 6.71 -4.22 -16.41
C VAL A 32 7.38 -3.16 -17.26
N ALA A 33 8.70 -3.23 -17.44
CA ALA A 33 9.46 -2.25 -18.19
C ALA A 33 9.98 -2.81 -19.51
N SER A 34 10.03 -1.96 -20.55
CA SER A 34 10.85 -2.20 -21.73
C SER A 34 12.32 -2.08 -21.37
N LEU A 35 13.12 -3.10 -21.71
CA LEU A 35 14.57 -3.13 -21.44
C LEU A 35 15.38 -2.26 -22.42
N GLU A 36 14.77 -1.81 -23.50
CA GLU A 36 15.31 -0.74 -24.37
C GLU A 36 15.20 0.65 -23.74
N GLY A 37 14.44 0.76 -22.64
CA GLY A 37 14.17 2.00 -21.94
C GLY A 37 13.07 2.83 -22.59
N ASP A 38 12.36 2.31 -23.60
CA ASP A 38 11.23 2.99 -24.24
C ASP A 38 9.93 2.85 -23.45
N ALA A 39 8.85 3.48 -23.93
CA ALA A 39 7.52 3.23 -23.39
C ALA A 39 7.20 1.73 -23.42
N THR A 40 6.55 1.26 -22.36
CA THR A 40 6.17 -0.14 -22.21
C THR A 40 5.03 -0.46 -23.16
N ASP A 41 5.18 -1.53 -23.95
CA ASP A 41 4.13 -1.96 -24.87
C ASP A 41 3.01 -2.67 -24.10
N VAL A 42 1.86 -2.01 -23.99
CA VAL A 42 0.68 -2.53 -23.28
C VAL A 42 0.13 -3.79 -23.94
N GLU A 43 0.26 -3.95 -25.27
CA GLU A 43 -0.26 -5.14 -25.96
C GLU A 43 0.55 -6.38 -25.59
N VAL A 44 1.87 -6.25 -25.36
CA VAL A 44 2.72 -7.33 -24.84
C VAL A 44 2.20 -7.84 -23.49
N ILE A 45 1.72 -6.95 -22.63
CA ILE A 45 1.24 -7.30 -21.29
C ILE A 45 -0.18 -7.90 -21.32
N LYS A 46 -1.05 -7.40 -22.20
CA LYS A 46 -2.36 -8.04 -22.45
C LYS A 46 -2.19 -9.45 -23.01
N ASP A 47 -1.28 -9.63 -23.97
CA ASP A 47 -0.93 -10.94 -24.53
C ASP A 47 -0.33 -11.88 -23.48
N LEU A 48 0.47 -11.35 -22.54
CA LEU A 48 0.95 -12.10 -21.39
C LEU A 48 -0.22 -12.69 -20.59
N PHE A 49 -1.26 -11.91 -20.26
CA PHE A 49 -2.39 -12.42 -19.47
C PHE A 49 -3.13 -13.55 -20.19
N HIS A 50 -3.32 -13.46 -21.51
CA HIS A 50 -3.86 -14.56 -22.30
C HIS A 50 -2.96 -15.81 -22.25
N TYR A 51 -1.65 -15.63 -22.34
CA TYR A 51 -0.68 -16.72 -22.22
C TYR A 51 -0.72 -17.39 -20.84
N LEU A 52 -0.85 -16.62 -19.76
CA LEU A 52 -0.91 -17.14 -18.39
C LEU A 52 -2.11 -18.06 -18.17
N VAL A 53 -3.30 -17.70 -18.69
CA VAL A 53 -4.49 -18.59 -18.61
C VAL A 53 -4.20 -19.95 -19.22
N SER A 54 -3.53 -19.99 -20.38
CA SER A 54 -3.23 -21.24 -21.07
C SER A 54 -2.10 -22.07 -20.45
N THR A 55 -1.24 -21.45 -19.63
CA THR A 55 0.00 -22.05 -19.13
C THR A 55 -0.07 -22.44 -17.66
N LEU A 56 -0.86 -21.71 -16.86
CA LEU A 56 -0.92 -21.84 -15.41
C LEU A 56 -2.30 -22.28 -14.90
N ASP A 57 -3.21 -22.68 -15.80
CA ASP A 57 -4.58 -23.10 -15.46
C ASP A 57 -5.35 -22.07 -14.59
N LEU A 58 -5.05 -20.78 -14.76
CA LEU A 58 -5.69 -19.69 -14.02
C LEU A 58 -7.10 -19.42 -14.55
N THR A 59 -7.99 -19.04 -13.66
CA THR A 59 -9.35 -18.64 -14.00
C THR A 59 -9.42 -17.13 -14.28
N VAL A 60 -10.20 -16.74 -15.28
CA VAL A 60 -10.46 -15.31 -15.56
C VAL A 60 -11.50 -14.80 -14.57
N ALA A 61 -11.12 -13.83 -13.74
CA ALA A 61 -12.01 -13.23 -12.76
C ALA A 61 -12.62 -11.91 -13.24
N LYS A 62 -11.87 -11.11 -14.00
CA LYS A 62 -12.37 -9.84 -14.57
C LYS A 62 -11.79 -9.57 -15.97
N VAL A 63 -12.58 -8.86 -16.75
CA VAL A 63 -12.18 -8.27 -18.04
C VAL A 63 -12.45 -6.76 -18.02
N ASP A 64 -11.72 -6.03 -18.86
CA ASP A 64 -11.98 -4.60 -19.10
C ASP A 64 -13.19 -4.39 -20.03
N ASP A 65 -13.52 -3.12 -20.29
CA ASP A 65 -14.65 -2.72 -21.14
C ASP A 65 -14.53 -3.21 -22.60
N PHE A 66 -13.33 -3.65 -23.03
CA PHE A 66 -13.05 -4.17 -24.36
C PHE A 66 -12.90 -5.70 -24.40
N GLY A 67 -13.03 -6.37 -23.25
CA GLY A 67 -12.92 -7.82 -23.12
C GLY A 67 -11.49 -8.34 -22.92
N ASN A 68 -10.49 -7.47 -22.68
CA ASN A 68 -9.15 -7.92 -22.33
C ASN A 68 -9.11 -8.44 -20.89
N LEU A 69 -8.28 -9.45 -20.62
CA LEU A 69 -8.15 -10.04 -19.30
C LEU A 69 -7.38 -9.08 -18.38
N ILE A 70 -7.96 -8.73 -17.23
CA ILE A 70 -7.33 -7.79 -16.28
C ILE A 70 -7.15 -8.34 -14.87
N GLN A 71 -7.77 -9.47 -14.57
CA GLN A 71 -7.56 -10.19 -13.31
C GLN A 71 -7.72 -11.69 -13.52
N LEU A 72 -6.69 -12.43 -13.14
CA LEU A 72 -6.63 -13.88 -13.15
C LEU A 72 -6.57 -14.38 -11.70
N VAL A 73 -7.17 -15.54 -11.43
CA VAL A 73 -7.19 -16.15 -10.09
C VAL A 73 -6.83 -17.63 -10.18
N ASP A 74 -5.91 -18.05 -9.33
CA ASP A 74 -5.64 -19.47 -9.09
C ASP A 74 -6.80 -20.09 -8.30
N PRO A 75 -7.48 -21.12 -8.83
CA PRO A 75 -8.67 -21.67 -8.19
C PRO A 75 -8.38 -22.40 -6.87
N ILE A 76 -7.12 -22.76 -6.59
CA ILE A 76 -6.72 -23.51 -5.39
C ILE A 76 -6.17 -22.56 -4.33
N SER A 77 -5.11 -21.81 -4.64
CA SER A 77 -4.48 -20.90 -3.68
C SER A 77 -5.29 -19.63 -3.46
N GLN A 78 -6.17 -19.28 -4.39
CA GLN A 78 -6.87 -17.99 -4.46
C GLN A 78 -5.91 -16.80 -4.64
N ASP A 79 -4.70 -17.05 -5.13
CA ASP A 79 -3.80 -15.99 -5.58
C ASP A 79 -4.44 -15.26 -6.77
N ALA A 80 -4.36 -13.93 -6.77
CA ALA A 80 -4.77 -13.12 -7.89
C ALA A 80 -3.55 -12.47 -8.55
N ILE A 81 -3.52 -12.53 -9.89
CA ILE A 81 -2.60 -11.77 -10.73
C ILE A 81 -3.45 -10.76 -11.50
N LEU A 82 -3.24 -9.48 -11.27
CA LEU A 82 -4.08 -8.42 -11.81
C LEU A 82 -3.27 -7.21 -12.23
N PHE A 83 -3.90 -6.32 -12.98
CA PHE A 83 -3.37 -4.97 -13.16
C PHE A 83 -3.71 -4.10 -11.95
N GLU A 84 -2.79 -3.23 -11.59
CA GLU A 84 -3.08 -2.07 -10.74
C GLU A 84 -3.80 -0.98 -11.56
N VAL A 85 -3.68 0.29 -11.19
CA VAL A 85 -4.28 1.41 -11.93
C VAL A 85 -3.92 1.38 -13.42
N SER A 86 -2.73 0.94 -13.81
CA SER A 86 -2.23 0.88 -15.20
C SER A 86 -2.00 -0.55 -15.67
N TYR A 87 -2.15 -0.79 -16.99
CA TYR A 87 -1.74 -2.04 -17.64
C TYR A 87 -0.24 -2.35 -17.54
N THR A 88 0.59 -1.34 -17.22
CA THR A 88 2.04 -1.49 -17.09
C THR A 88 2.49 -1.97 -15.71
N THR A 89 1.56 -2.18 -14.78
CA THR A 89 1.85 -2.61 -13.40
C THR A 89 1.06 -3.88 -13.09
N ILE A 90 1.78 -4.96 -12.77
CA ILE A 90 1.18 -6.23 -12.36
C ILE A 90 1.24 -6.33 -10.84
N GLU A 91 0.10 -6.60 -10.23
CA GLU A 91 -0.02 -6.95 -8.83
C GLU A 91 -0.15 -8.47 -8.66
N PHE A 92 0.57 -9.00 -7.68
CA PHE A 92 0.39 -10.33 -7.14
C PHE A 92 -0.25 -10.21 -5.75
N ALA A 93 -1.55 -10.47 -5.66
CA ALA A 93 -2.27 -10.51 -4.40
C ALA A 93 -2.44 -11.96 -3.95
N PHE A 94 -1.58 -12.40 -3.03
CA PHE A 94 -1.54 -13.80 -2.62
C PHE A 94 -2.68 -14.16 -1.66
N GLY A 95 -3.25 -15.35 -1.86
CA GLY A 95 -4.08 -15.99 -0.86
C GLY A 95 -3.30 -16.22 0.44
N LYS A 96 -3.99 -16.16 1.58
CA LYS A 96 -3.36 -16.28 2.91
C LYS A 96 -2.44 -17.51 3.00
N ALA A 97 -1.30 -17.35 3.65
CA ALA A 97 -0.31 -18.41 3.82
C ALA A 97 0.10 -18.55 5.29
N GLU A 98 0.51 -19.75 5.70
CA GLU A 98 1.05 -19.94 7.05
C GLU A 98 2.48 -19.42 7.17
N THR A 99 3.22 -19.41 6.06
CA THR A 99 4.64 -19.06 5.99
C THR A 99 4.95 -18.21 4.76
N ILE A 100 6.01 -17.40 4.85
CA ILE A 100 6.49 -16.61 3.70
C ILE A 100 7.00 -17.53 2.57
N GLN A 101 7.56 -18.69 2.89
CA GLN A 101 8.06 -19.69 1.93
C GLN A 101 6.95 -20.22 1.02
N GLU A 102 5.74 -20.41 1.54
CA GLU A 102 4.59 -20.80 0.71
C GLU A 102 4.29 -19.75 -0.36
N VAL A 103 4.33 -18.47 0.03
CA VAL A 103 4.13 -17.35 -0.89
C VAL A 103 5.28 -17.27 -1.90
N GLU A 104 6.52 -17.35 -1.44
CA GLU A 104 7.70 -17.33 -2.31
C GLU A 104 7.67 -18.44 -3.35
N ASN A 105 7.29 -19.66 -2.98
CA ASN A 105 7.17 -20.78 -3.92
C ASN A 105 6.15 -20.49 -5.02
N ARG A 106 4.97 -19.95 -4.67
CA ARG A 106 3.94 -19.57 -5.65
C ARG A 106 4.39 -18.39 -6.52
N PHE A 107 4.97 -17.35 -5.91
CA PHE A 107 5.56 -16.21 -6.62
C PHE A 107 6.60 -16.64 -7.65
N ASN A 108 7.56 -17.48 -7.25
CA ASN A 108 8.61 -17.98 -8.13
C ASN A 108 8.04 -18.78 -9.32
N ASN A 109 7.00 -19.58 -9.10
CA ASN A 109 6.33 -20.30 -10.19
C ASN A 109 5.72 -19.32 -11.21
N TYR A 110 5.03 -18.28 -10.74
CA TYR A 110 4.46 -17.25 -11.61
C TYR A 110 5.55 -16.43 -12.31
N MET A 111 6.53 -15.92 -11.58
CA MET A 111 7.64 -15.12 -12.10
C MET A 111 8.46 -15.86 -13.15
N ASN A 112 8.72 -17.15 -12.96
CA ASN A 112 9.44 -17.98 -13.95
C ASN A 112 8.69 -18.05 -15.28
N VAL A 113 7.36 -18.10 -15.28
CA VAL A 113 6.56 -18.12 -16.51
C VAL A 113 6.47 -16.72 -17.12
N ILE A 114 6.18 -15.71 -16.28
CA ILE A 114 6.00 -14.32 -16.72
C ILE A 114 7.28 -13.75 -17.33
N GLN A 115 8.41 -13.84 -16.62
CA GLN A 115 9.68 -13.27 -17.10
C GLN A 115 10.14 -13.93 -18.40
N ARG A 116 9.95 -15.25 -18.55
CA ARG A 116 10.25 -15.94 -19.82
C ARG A 116 9.41 -15.41 -20.98
N LYS A 117 8.12 -15.17 -20.75
CA LYS A 117 7.23 -14.66 -21.79
C LYS A 117 7.56 -13.21 -22.15
N LEU A 118 7.79 -12.35 -21.16
CA LEU A 118 8.14 -10.94 -21.39
C LEU A 118 9.48 -10.78 -22.14
N ALA A 119 10.45 -11.67 -21.87
CA ALA A 119 11.75 -11.65 -22.55
C ALA A 119 11.66 -11.86 -24.07
N GLU A 120 10.61 -12.51 -24.59
CA GLU A 120 10.38 -12.67 -26.04
C GLU A 120 10.19 -11.33 -26.76
N SER A 121 9.76 -10.31 -26.02
CA SER A 121 9.50 -8.95 -26.51
C SER A 121 10.43 -7.92 -25.86
N ASN A 122 11.54 -8.35 -25.25
CA ASN A 122 12.50 -7.47 -24.56
C ASN A 122 11.89 -6.62 -23.42
N HIS A 123 10.93 -7.20 -22.71
CA HIS A 123 10.32 -6.62 -21.50
C HIS A 123 10.69 -7.46 -20.26
N ALA A 124 10.58 -6.87 -19.08
CA ALA A 124 10.73 -7.58 -17.81
C ALA A 124 9.93 -6.94 -16.68
N ILE A 125 9.52 -7.75 -15.71
CA ILE A 125 9.16 -7.25 -14.38
C ILE A 125 10.44 -6.77 -13.68
N VAL A 126 10.40 -5.60 -13.07
CA VAL A 126 11.55 -5.01 -12.34
C VAL A 126 11.15 -4.54 -10.94
N GLY A 127 12.04 -4.72 -9.96
CA GLY A 127 11.78 -4.39 -8.54
C GLY A 127 12.01 -2.91 -8.24
N CYS A 128 11.11 -2.04 -8.70
CA CYS A 128 11.20 -0.59 -8.52
C CYS A 128 9.90 -0.03 -7.93
N GLY A 129 10.00 0.88 -6.96
CA GLY A 129 8.83 1.57 -6.38
C GLY A 129 8.30 2.72 -7.24
N ILE A 130 9.03 3.11 -8.29
CA ILE A 130 8.56 3.94 -9.40
C ILE A 130 8.85 3.18 -10.69
N HIS A 131 7.88 3.17 -11.61
CA HIS A 131 8.05 2.60 -12.94
C HIS A 131 9.26 3.27 -13.64
N PRO A 132 10.31 2.53 -14.06
CA PRO A 132 11.52 3.15 -14.61
C PRO A 132 11.28 4.02 -15.84
N ASN A 133 10.29 3.65 -16.66
CA ASN A 133 9.90 4.37 -17.88
C ASN A 133 8.65 5.26 -17.69
N TRP A 134 8.37 5.72 -16.45
CA TRP A 134 7.16 6.50 -16.12
C TRP A 134 6.96 7.74 -17.00
N ASP A 135 8.04 8.39 -17.41
CA ASP A 135 8.03 9.63 -18.20
C ASP A 135 7.73 9.41 -19.69
N LYS A 136 7.77 8.15 -20.14
CA LYS A 136 7.54 7.73 -21.53
C LYS A 136 6.22 6.99 -21.71
N ASN A 137 5.78 6.28 -20.67
CA ASN A 137 4.51 5.59 -20.67
C ASN A 137 3.34 6.59 -20.80
N GLU A 138 2.23 6.16 -21.38
CA GLU A 138 1.02 6.98 -21.49
C GLU A 138 0.35 7.25 -20.13
N ASN A 139 0.65 6.43 -19.11
CA ASN A 139 0.11 6.55 -17.75
C ASN A 139 -1.43 6.65 -17.74
N CYS A 140 -2.08 5.79 -18.53
CA CYS A 140 -3.52 5.70 -18.62
C CYS A 140 -4.08 4.64 -17.67
N PRO A 141 -5.29 4.83 -17.13
CA PRO A 141 -5.91 3.82 -16.29
C PRO A 141 -6.31 2.61 -17.14
N VAL A 142 -6.32 1.42 -16.53
CA VAL A 142 -7.00 0.25 -17.07
C VAL A 142 -8.44 0.63 -17.40
N ALA A 143 -8.96 0.18 -18.54
CA ALA A 143 -10.30 0.50 -19.05
C ALA A 143 -11.41 -0.22 -18.25
N TYR A 144 -11.46 0.09 -16.96
CA TYR A 144 -12.37 -0.49 -16.00
C TYR A 144 -12.87 0.62 -15.07
N PRO A 145 -14.18 0.69 -14.77
CA PRO A 145 -14.80 1.85 -14.10
C PRO A 145 -14.11 2.31 -12.81
N ARG A 146 -13.57 1.37 -12.01
CA ARG A 146 -12.86 1.69 -10.76
C ARG A 146 -11.58 2.50 -11.01
N TYR A 147 -10.78 2.13 -12.01
CA TYR A 147 -9.49 2.78 -12.29
C TYR A 147 -9.68 4.10 -13.04
N GLN A 148 -10.66 4.16 -13.96
CA GLN A 148 -11.09 5.42 -14.58
C GLN A 148 -11.56 6.42 -13.52
N MET A 149 -12.45 5.99 -12.61
CA MET A 149 -12.90 6.82 -11.49
C MET A 149 -11.73 7.36 -10.67
N LEU A 150 -10.78 6.50 -10.31
CA LEU A 150 -9.64 6.90 -9.50
C LEU A 150 -8.79 7.97 -10.22
N MET A 151 -8.54 7.77 -11.51
CA MET A 151 -7.79 8.72 -12.33
C MET A 151 -8.51 10.07 -12.46
N ASP A 152 -9.82 10.04 -12.71
CA ASP A 152 -10.63 11.25 -12.83
C ASP A 152 -10.75 12.01 -11.50
N TYR A 153 -10.90 11.27 -10.39
CA TYR A 153 -10.85 11.83 -9.05
C TYR A 153 -9.53 12.53 -8.77
N LEU A 154 -8.39 11.88 -9.03
CA LEU A 154 -7.07 12.48 -8.85
C LEU A 154 -6.86 13.72 -9.72
N ASN A 155 -7.40 13.73 -10.94
CA ASN A 155 -7.36 14.87 -11.85
C ASN A 155 -8.14 16.11 -11.35
N LEU A 156 -9.07 15.97 -10.40
CA LEU A 156 -9.72 17.12 -9.76
C LEU A 156 -8.72 18.05 -9.06
N SER A 157 -7.54 17.55 -8.69
CA SER A 157 -6.44 18.36 -8.14
C SER A 157 -6.08 19.56 -9.01
N ARG A 158 -6.22 19.45 -10.34
CA ARG A 158 -5.93 20.55 -11.29
C ARG A 158 -6.84 21.77 -11.11
N ASN A 159 -8.00 21.58 -10.50
CA ASN A 159 -8.96 22.64 -10.21
C ASN A 159 -8.82 23.22 -8.80
N ILE A 160 -7.94 22.66 -7.96
CA ILE A 160 -7.70 23.12 -6.60
C ILE A 160 -6.53 24.12 -6.61
N ILE A 161 -6.78 25.36 -6.18
CA ILE A 161 -5.79 26.45 -6.14
C ILE A 161 -4.80 26.32 -4.94
N LYS A 162 -4.83 25.19 -4.23
CA LYS A 162 -3.92 24.92 -3.10
C LYS A 162 -2.52 24.65 -3.65
N SER A 163 -1.52 25.40 -3.18
CA SER A 163 -0.13 25.33 -3.64
C SER A 163 0.59 24.03 -3.31
N ASP A 164 0.02 23.21 -2.44
CA ASP A 164 0.73 22.11 -1.80
C ASP A 164 0.39 20.75 -2.43
N LEU A 165 -0.38 20.73 -3.53
CA LEU A 165 -0.60 19.49 -4.30
C LEU A 165 0.45 19.36 -5.40
N HIS A 166 0.98 18.16 -5.61
CA HIS A 166 1.91 17.90 -6.70
C HIS A 166 1.18 17.87 -8.07
N HIS A 167 1.94 18.03 -9.15
CA HIS A 167 1.41 18.16 -10.52
C HIS A 167 1.30 16.84 -11.30
N PHE A 168 1.23 15.70 -10.58
CA PHE A 168 1.27 14.35 -11.17
C PHE A 168 0.02 13.52 -10.79
N PRO A 169 -1.20 13.96 -11.14
CA PRO A 169 -2.43 13.25 -10.75
C PRO A 169 -2.47 11.79 -11.25
N GLU A 170 -1.68 11.45 -12.27
CA GLU A 170 -1.54 10.12 -12.81
C GLU A 170 -0.64 9.17 -11.98
N TYR A 171 -0.12 9.61 -10.83
CA TYR A 171 0.87 8.87 -10.04
C TYR A 171 0.50 7.41 -9.74
N GLY A 172 -0.79 7.12 -9.56
CA GLY A 172 -1.29 5.76 -9.30
C GLY A 172 -0.91 4.74 -10.38
N THR A 173 -0.55 5.20 -11.59
CA THR A 173 -0.17 4.36 -12.73
C THR A 173 1.28 3.91 -12.71
N PHE A 174 2.13 4.58 -11.94
CA PHE A 174 3.58 4.34 -11.96
C PHE A 174 4.21 4.16 -10.59
N ILE A 175 3.49 4.36 -9.49
CA ILE A 175 3.98 3.99 -8.15
C ILE A 175 3.74 2.50 -7.90
N CYS A 176 4.66 1.86 -7.17
CA CYS A 176 4.52 0.45 -6.81
C CYS A 176 4.88 0.22 -5.33
N GLY A 177 4.02 -0.53 -4.63
CA GLY A 177 4.17 -0.92 -3.23
C GLY A 177 4.44 -2.40 -3.00
N SER A 178 5.01 -2.70 -1.83
CA SER A 178 5.04 -4.04 -1.24
C SER A 178 4.30 -3.97 0.08
N GLN A 179 3.25 -4.76 0.20
CA GLN A 179 2.30 -4.69 1.30
C GLN A 179 2.20 -6.05 1.98
N VAL A 180 2.02 -6.02 3.30
CA VAL A 180 1.80 -7.23 4.09
C VAL A 180 0.60 -7.03 5.01
N GLN A 181 -0.28 -8.01 5.03
CA GLN A 181 -1.48 -8.06 5.86
C GLN A 181 -1.29 -9.14 6.92
N LEU A 182 -1.37 -8.77 8.19
CA LEU A 182 -1.19 -9.69 9.31
C LEU A 182 -2.43 -9.70 10.21
N ASP A 183 -2.85 -10.89 10.64
CA ASP A 183 -3.99 -11.06 11.54
C ASP A 183 -3.77 -10.34 12.88
N ILE A 184 -4.81 -9.67 13.36
CA ILE A 184 -4.85 -9.00 14.67
C ILE A 184 -6.06 -9.45 15.48
N SER A 185 -5.98 -9.27 16.79
CA SER A 185 -7.07 -9.50 17.73
C SER A 185 -7.72 -8.19 18.16
N LYS A 186 -8.89 -8.30 18.79
CA LYS A 186 -9.55 -7.14 19.43
C LYS A 186 -8.71 -6.48 20.52
N THR A 187 -7.76 -7.22 21.10
CA THR A 187 -6.93 -6.73 22.21
C THR A 187 -5.60 -6.12 21.74
N ASN A 188 -5.17 -6.34 20.49
CA ASN A 188 -3.87 -5.87 20.02
C ASN A 188 -3.91 -4.95 18.79
N TYR A 189 -5.02 -4.85 18.03
CA TYR A 189 -5.00 -4.08 16.78
C TYR A 189 -4.49 -2.65 16.95
N LEU A 190 -4.92 -1.95 18.02
CA LEU A 190 -4.49 -0.58 18.28
C LEU A 190 -3.02 -0.50 18.72
N ARG A 191 -2.57 -1.49 19.50
CA ARG A 191 -1.16 -1.64 19.89
C ARG A 191 -0.27 -1.81 18.67
N VAL A 192 -0.69 -2.65 17.72
CA VAL A 192 0.00 -2.85 16.44
C VAL A 192 0.04 -1.55 15.64
N ILE A 193 -1.11 -0.88 15.44
CA ILE A 193 -1.15 0.40 14.72
C ILE A 193 -0.18 1.42 15.34
N ASN A 194 -0.21 1.59 16.66
CA ASN A 194 0.65 2.53 17.37
C ASN A 194 2.13 2.13 17.29
N ALA A 195 2.49 0.89 17.60
CA ALA A 195 3.88 0.42 17.57
C ALA A 195 4.49 0.58 16.17
N PHE A 196 3.73 0.24 15.11
CA PHE A 196 4.22 0.36 13.74
C PHE A 196 4.23 1.80 13.21
N THR A 197 3.39 2.68 13.74
CA THR A 197 3.49 4.14 13.48
C THR A 197 4.84 4.68 13.95
N GLN A 198 5.34 4.20 15.10
CA GLN A 198 6.59 4.70 15.69
C GLN A 198 7.84 4.36 14.87
N ILE A 199 7.84 3.22 14.16
CA ILE A 199 9.00 2.72 13.42
C ILE A 199 9.04 3.17 11.96
N GLU A 200 8.12 4.05 11.54
CA GLU A 200 8.02 4.47 10.13
C GLU A 200 9.30 5.12 9.60
N ALA A 201 10.10 5.77 10.45
CA ALA A 201 11.42 6.29 10.06
C ALA A 201 12.41 5.17 9.69
N ALA A 202 12.46 4.09 10.46
CA ALA A 202 13.32 2.94 10.14
C ALA A 202 12.83 2.21 8.89
N LYS A 203 11.51 2.06 8.72
CA LYS A 203 10.92 1.49 7.51
C LYS A 203 11.24 2.33 6.27
N ALA A 204 11.18 3.65 6.40
CA ALA A 204 11.56 4.56 5.32
C ALA A 204 13.05 4.42 4.96
N TYR A 205 13.93 4.34 5.97
CA TYR A 205 15.36 4.15 5.75
C TYR A 205 15.67 2.80 5.08
N LEU A 206 15.15 1.70 5.63
CA LEU A 206 15.46 0.33 5.19
C LEU A 206 14.85 -0.03 3.84
N PHE A 207 13.68 0.51 3.50
CA PHE A 207 12.89 0.05 2.36
C PHE A 207 12.64 1.13 1.31
N ALA A 208 13.48 2.18 1.28
CA ALA A 208 13.42 3.20 0.25
C ALA A 208 13.75 2.62 -1.14
N ASN A 209 12.84 2.79 -2.10
CA ASN A 209 13.06 2.36 -3.48
C ASN A 209 12.17 3.12 -4.47
N SER A 210 11.91 4.41 -4.20
CA SER A 210 11.06 5.23 -5.08
C SER A 210 11.60 6.65 -5.22
N GLU A 211 12.89 6.80 -5.51
CA GLU A 211 13.40 8.07 -6.01
C GLU A 211 12.70 8.46 -7.32
N PHE A 212 12.38 9.74 -7.47
CA PHE A 212 11.63 10.24 -8.62
C PHE A 212 12.42 11.29 -9.38
N SER A 213 12.50 11.13 -10.70
CA SER A 213 13.25 12.02 -11.59
C SER A 213 12.44 13.22 -12.10
N GLY A 214 11.11 13.20 -11.96
CA GLY A 214 10.22 14.25 -12.47
C GLY A 214 10.13 15.51 -11.60
N ALA A 215 10.67 15.46 -10.38
CA ALA A 215 10.70 16.59 -9.46
C ALA A 215 11.97 16.55 -8.59
N ASP A 216 12.46 17.73 -8.18
CA ASP A 216 13.62 17.86 -7.30
C ASP A 216 13.22 17.72 -5.82
N TRP A 217 12.65 16.56 -5.48
CA TRP A 217 12.33 16.22 -4.10
C TRP A 217 13.53 15.60 -3.39
N ASP A 218 13.87 16.12 -2.22
CA ASP A 218 14.90 15.56 -1.34
C ASP A 218 14.36 14.36 -0.56
N THR A 219 14.07 13.27 -1.27
CA THR A 219 13.64 12.00 -0.68
C THR A 219 13.97 10.82 -1.57
N LYS A 220 14.21 9.68 -0.94
CA LYS A 220 14.32 8.34 -1.53
C LYS A 220 12.97 7.64 -1.64
N ILE A 221 11.90 8.26 -1.12
CA ILE A 221 10.53 7.74 -1.09
C ILE A 221 9.54 8.80 -1.59
N SER A 222 9.54 9.03 -2.90
CA SER A 222 8.59 9.95 -3.53
C SER A 222 7.13 9.48 -3.41
N ARG A 223 6.89 8.16 -3.23
CA ARG A 223 5.56 7.58 -2.98
C ARG A 223 4.82 8.27 -1.85
N ASP A 224 5.53 8.68 -0.80
CA ASP A 224 4.92 9.40 0.31
C ASP A 224 4.31 10.73 -0.17
N ILE A 225 5.05 11.48 -1.00
CA ILE A 225 4.60 12.76 -1.56
C ILE A 225 3.40 12.53 -2.49
N PHE A 226 3.47 11.50 -3.33
CA PHE A 226 2.37 11.17 -4.24
C PHE A 226 1.04 10.86 -3.52
N TRP A 227 1.09 10.25 -2.33
CA TRP A 227 -0.12 10.05 -1.54
C TRP A 227 -0.52 11.31 -0.75
N GLU A 228 0.43 11.93 -0.06
CA GLU A 228 0.19 13.04 0.88
C GLU A 228 -0.18 14.36 0.19
N GLU A 229 0.38 14.62 -0.99
CA GLU A 229 0.19 15.87 -1.75
C GLU A 229 -0.74 15.66 -2.97
N SER A 230 -1.70 14.74 -2.85
CA SER A 230 -2.73 14.48 -3.87
C SER A 230 -4.15 14.70 -3.35
N MET A 231 -5.15 14.41 -4.18
CA MET A 231 -6.55 14.40 -3.75
C MET A 231 -6.81 13.44 -2.58
N HIS A 232 -6.05 12.35 -2.43
CA HIS A 232 -6.17 11.48 -1.26
C HIS A 232 -5.69 12.16 0.03
N GLY A 233 -4.72 13.08 -0.08
CA GLY A 233 -4.09 13.78 1.05
C GLY A 233 -4.74 15.10 1.45
N ILE A 234 -5.90 15.44 0.89
CA ILE A 234 -6.67 16.64 1.29
C ILE A 234 -6.94 16.64 2.80
N TYR A 235 -7.32 15.48 3.34
CA TYR A 235 -7.44 15.24 4.78
C TYR A 235 -6.24 14.42 5.27
N PRO A 236 -5.39 14.95 6.17
CA PRO A 236 -4.21 14.24 6.68
C PRO A 236 -4.53 12.89 7.34
N GLU A 237 -5.72 12.74 7.90
CA GLU A 237 -6.19 11.50 8.54
C GLU A 237 -6.49 10.39 7.52
N ASN A 238 -6.56 10.73 6.23
CA ASN A 238 -6.83 9.76 5.17
C ASN A 238 -5.58 9.02 4.66
N VAL A 239 -4.37 9.60 4.76
CA VAL A 239 -3.15 9.05 4.13
C VAL A 239 -1.92 9.18 5.03
N GLY A 240 -0.93 8.32 4.80
CA GLY A 240 0.42 8.51 5.32
C GLY A 240 0.64 7.95 6.72
N VAL A 241 1.50 8.62 7.50
CA VAL A 241 1.78 8.27 8.90
C VAL A 241 0.69 8.86 9.80
N ASN A 242 0.18 8.07 10.75
CA ASN A 242 -0.72 8.59 11.78
C ASN A 242 -0.04 9.76 12.51
N ALA A 243 -0.72 10.90 12.60
CA ALA A 243 -0.14 12.14 13.13
C ALA A 243 0.24 12.06 14.63
N ARG A 244 -0.33 11.08 15.35
CA ARG A 244 -0.07 10.82 16.77
C ARG A 244 -0.43 9.37 17.11
N LEU A 245 0.02 8.92 18.27
CA LEU A 245 -0.49 7.69 18.85
C LEU A 245 -1.95 7.86 19.29
N LEU A 246 -2.69 6.76 19.18
CA LEU A 246 -4.12 6.69 19.43
C LEU A 246 -4.34 6.03 20.80
N ASN A 247 -5.10 6.69 21.66
CA ASN A 247 -5.20 6.33 23.07
C ASN A 247 -6.07 5.07 23.30
N ASP A 248 -7.20 5.02 22.62
CA ASP A 248 -8.18 3.94 22.74
C ASP A 248 -9.02 3.78 21.46
N GLU A 249 -9.95 2.84 21.46
CA GLU A 249 -10.84 2.59 20.33
C GLU A 249 -11.69 3.83 19.96
N ALA A 250 -12.16 4.59 20.95
CA ALA A 250 -12.99 5.76 20.66
C ALA A 250 -12.16 6.83 19.94
N ASP A 251 -10.93 7.05 20.40
CA ASP A 251 -9.95 7.92 19.77
C ASP A 251 -9.58 7.47 18.35
N PHE A 252 -9.39 6.16 18.13
CA PHE A 252 -9.13 5.61 16.79
C PHE A 252 -10.28 5.85 15.80
N PHE A 253 -11.52 5.61 16.21
CA PHE A 253 -12.67 5.81 15.32
C PHE A 253 -13.05 7.28 15.17
N ASP A 254 -12.74 8.14 16.14
CA ASP A 254 -12.79 9.60 15.99
C ASP A 254 -11.75 10.06 14.95
N TYR A 255 -10.53 9.53 14.99
CA TYR A 255 -9.51 9.78 13.98
C TYR A 255 -9.96 9.35 12.56
N LEU A 256 -10.47 8.13 12.41
CA LEU A 256 -11.07 7.66 11.16
C LEU A 256 -12.32 8.44 10.75
N ASN A 257 -12.97 9.17 11.67
CA ASN A 257 -14.11 10.01 11.32
C ASN A 257 -13.69 11.25 10.49
N HIS A 258 -12.40 11.58 10.49
CA HIS A 258 -11.83 12.70 9.74
C HIS A 258 -11.20 12.28 8.39
N SER A 259 -11.21 10.98 8.05
CA SER A 259 -10.78 10.48 6.73
C SER A 259 -11.78 10.81 5.62
N ALA A 260 -11.41 10.51 4.37
CA ALA A 260 -12.16 10.92 3.20
C ALA A 260 -13.17 9.87 2.73
N ILE A 261 -14.36 10.33 2.34
CA ILE A 261 -15.23 9.66 1.36
C ILE A 261 -15.23 10.52 0.09
N PHE A 262 -14.94 9.92 -1.05
CA PHE A 262 -14.81 10.64 -2.33
C PHE A 262 -15.47 9.94 -3.52
N THR A 263 -16.12 8.80 -3.29
CA THR A 263 -16.79 8.02 -4.32
C THR A 263 -18.05 7.38 -3.75
N ALA A 264 -19.02 7.13 -4.62
CA ALA A 264 -20.28 6.52 -4.27
C ALA A 264 -20.86 5.78 -5.49
N GLU A 265 -21.66 4.75 -5.26
CA GLU A 265 -22.31 3.97 -6.32
C GLU A 265 -23.84 4.13 -6.29
N ARG A 266 -24.45 4.46 -7.43
CA ARG A 266 -25.92 4.55 -7.59
C ARG A 266 -26.33 3.80 -8.84
N ASP A 267 -27.28 2.90 -8.71
CA ASP A 267 -27.87 2.15 -9.83
C ASP A 267 -26.83 1.48 -10.77
N GLY A 268 -25.74 0.98 -10.20
CA GLY A 268 -24.63 0.34 -10.95
C GLY A 268 -23.67 1.32 -11.63
N GLN A 269 -23.81 2.63 -11.38
CA GLN A 269 -22.89 3.67 -11.83
C GLN A 269 -22.01 4.17 -10.70
N THR A 270 -20.74 4.37 -11.01
CA THR A 270 -19.75 4.95 -10.09
C THR A 270 -19.68 6.47 -10.29
N TYR A 271 -19.71 7.19 -9.17
CA TYR A 271 -19.51 8.63 -9.12
C TYR A 271 -18.30 8.96 -8.25
N TYR A 272 -17.67 10.09 -8.54
CA TYR A 272 -16.61 10.67 -7.72
C TYR A 272 -16.89 12.15 -7.44
N PHE A 273 -16.31 12.68 -6.37
CA PHE A 273 -16.54 14.04 -5.92
C PHE A 273 -15.35 14.54 -5.10
N TYR A 274 -15.28 15.85 -4.86
CA TYR A 274 -14.32 16.40 -3.90
C TYR A 274 -14.51 15.73 -2.53
N PRO A 275 -13.44 15.31 -1.85
CA PRO A 275 -13.55 14.46 -0.68
C PRO A 275 -14.33 15.18 0.44
N ILE A 276 -15.16 14.42 1.14
CA ILE A 276 -15.93 14.86 2.31
C ILE A 276 -15.45 14.03 3.51
N GLN A 277 -15.26 14.65 4.67
CA GLN A 277 -14.90 13.91 5.88
C GLN A 277 -16.01 12.92 6.25
N ALA A 278 -15.64 11.71 6.67
CA ALA A 278 -16.60 10.67 7.05
C ALA A 278 -17.63 11.16 8.10
N GLY A 279 -17.20 12.01 9.03
CA GLY A 279 -18.03 12.62 10.07
C GLY A 279 -19.10 13.57 9.56
N ASP A 280 -18.84 14.26 8.46
CA ASP A 280 -19.75 15.25 7.86
C ASP A 280 -20.60 14.64 6.73
N TYR A 281 -20.23 13.45 6.25
CA TYR A 281 -20.79 12.85 5.04
C TYR A 281 -22.31 12.73 5.08
N LEU A 282 -22.88 12.11 6.12
CA LEU A 282 -24.34 11.91 6.23
C LEU A 282 -25.12 13.19 6.53
N ALA A 283 -24.45 14.23 7.03
CA ALA A 283 -25.06 15.53 7.29
C ALA A 283 -25.04 16.45 6.06
N THR A 284 -24.24 16.10 5.03
CA THR A 284 -24.19 16.83 3.76
C THR A 284 -25.55 16.74 3.05
N PRO A 285 -26.24 17.86 2.77
CA PRO A 285 -27.60 17.82 2.21
C PRO A 285 -27.62 17.31 0.76
N GLU A 286 -26.61 17.65 -0.03
CA GLU A 286 -26.43 17.26 -1.42
C GLU A 286 -24.95 17.27 -1.77
N ILE A 287 -24.53 16.35 -2.65
CA ILE A 287 -23.16 16.24 -3.13
C ILE A 287 -23.15 16.50 -4.63
N GLN A 288 -22.42 17.51 -5.07
CA GLN A 288 -22.05 17.69 -6.46
C GLN A 288 -20.98 16.66 -6.82
N ALA A 289 -21.35 15.71 -7.67
CA ALA A 289 -20.51 14.61 -8.10
C ALA A 289 -20.38 14.60 -9.62
N PHE A 290 -19.42 13.81 -10.08
CA PHE A 290 -19.10 13.62 -11.49
C PHE A 290 -19.30 12.15 -11.84
N ALA A 291 -19.96 11.90 -12.97
CA ALA A 291 -20.00 10.60 -13.61
C ALA A 291 -18.73 10.38 -14.45
N LEU A 292 -18.43 9.14 -14.81
CA LEU A 292 -17.24 8.80 -15.62
C LEU A 292 -17.24 9.39 -17.04
N ASN A 293 -18.39 9.83 -17.54
CA ASN A 293 -18.49 10.56 -18.80
C ASN A 293 -18.21 12.07 -18.65
N GLY A 294 -17.93 12.53 -17.43
CA GLY A 294 -17.67 13.93 -17.09
C GLY A 294 -18.93 14.74 -16.73
N ASP A 295 -20.12 14.15 -16.78
CA ASP A 295 -21.35 14.86 -16.43
C ASP A 295 -21.41 15.19 -14.93
N GLU A 296 -21.77 16.42 -14.62
CA GLU A 296 -22.07 16.85 -13.25
C GLU A 296 -23.47 16.42 -12.84
N VAL A 297 -23.57 15.78 -11.68
CA VAL A 297 -24.82 15.29 -11.10
C VAL A 297 -24.91 15.63 -9.62
N ILE A 298 -26.13 15.71 -9.11
CA ILE A 298 -26.38 15.80 -7.67
C ILE A 298 -26.73 14.41 -7.15
N ILE A 299 -25.98 13.95 -6.15
CA ILE A 299 -26.28 12.74 -5.39
C ILE A 299 -26.51 13.08 -3.91
N TYR A 300 -27.14 12.14 -3.19
CA TYR A 300 -27.39 12.26 -1.76
C TYR A 300 -26.56 11.23 -0.99
N PRO A 301 -25.95 11.59 0.16
CA PRO A 301 -25.23 10.64 1.01
C PRO A 301 -26.12 9.46 1.45
N GLN A 302 -25.56 8.26 1.50
CA GLN A 302 -26.23 7.07 2.00
C GLN A 302 -25.32 6.31 2.99
N GLU A 303 -25.90 5.67 4.01
CA GLU A 303 -25.13 4.87 4.98
C GLU A 303 -24.32 3.76 4.26
N LYS A 304 -24.84 3.24 3.14
CA LYS A 304 -24.16 2.22 2.32
C LYS A 304 -22.81 2.69 1.74
N ASP A 305 -22.59 4.00 1.60
CA ASP A 305 -21.33 4.53 1.04
C ASP A 305 -20.15 4.26 1.99
N PHE A 306 -20.41 4.00 3.27
CA PHE A 306 -19.41 3.51 4.21
C PHE A 306 -18.96 2.07 3.89
N GLU A 307 -19.72 1.28 3.12
CA GLU A 307 -19.32 -0.08 2.71
C GLU A 307 -18.12 -0.10 1.76
N ILE A 308 -17.77 1.04 1.18
CA ILE A 308 -16.58 1.19 0.32
C ILE A 308 -15.52 2.11 0.94
N HIS A 309 -15.77 2.65 2.14
CA HIS A 309 -14.81 3.48 2.87
C HIS A 309 -13.46 2.74 3.04
N ARG A 310 -12.36 3.45 2.80
CA ARG A 310 -11.00 2.97 3.03
C ARG A 310 -10.12 4.16 3.40
N SER A 311 -9.43 4.07 4.54
CA SER A 311 -8.28 4.92 4.82
C SER A 311 -7.05 4.39 4.10
N TYR A 312 -6.18 5.29 3.68
CA TYR A 312 -4.90 4.99 3.03
C TYR A 312 -3.72 5.31 3.98
N GLN A 313 -3.96 5.20 5.29
CA GLN A 313 -2.90 5.24 6.30
C GLN A 313 -1.94 4.06 6.12
N TYR A 314 -0.71 4.24 6.56
CA TYR A 314 0.34 3.22 6.44
C TYR A 314 0.12 1.98 7.30
N GLN A 315 -0.66 2.12 8.37
CA GLN A 315 -1.19 1.03 9.19
C GLN A 315 -2.70 1.03 9.02
N ASP A 316 -3.21 0.32 8.02
CA ASP A 316 -4.65 0.31 7.73
C ASP A 316 -5.31 -0.88 8.45
N LEU A 317 -6.31 -0.60 9.29
CA LEU A 317 -7.15 -1.65 9.84
C LEU A 317 -8.09 -2.12 8.74
N THR A 318 -7.99 -3.37 8.32
CA THR A 318 -8.79 -3.84 7.19
C THR A 318 -10.12 -4.44 7.63
N THR A 319 -11.05 -4.54 6.68
CA THR A 319 -12.32 -5.25 6.90
C THR A 319 -12.14 -6.76 7.04
N ARG A 320 -10.93 -7.31 6.89
CA ARG A 320 -10.63 -8.75 7.04
C ARG A 320 -10.25 -9.13 8.47
N GLY A 321 -10.11 -8.17 9.37
CA GLY A 321 -9.59 -8.40 10.72
C GLY A 321 -8.07 -8.50 10.76
N THR A 322 -7.39 -7.76 9.87
CA THR A 322 -5.94 -7.66 9.78
C THR A 322 -5.51 -6.20 9.89
N VAL A 323 -4.24 -5.96 10.21
CA VAL A 323 -3.58 -4.70 9.88
C VAL A 323 -2.79 -4.90 8.59
N GLU A 324 -3.00 -4.01 7.63
CA GLU A 324 -2.25 -3.93 6.40
C GLU A 324 -1.17 -2.85 6.50
N PHE A 325 0.08 -3.24 6.27
CA PHE A 325 1.21 -2.33 6.27
C PHE A 325 1.51 -1.90 4.83
N ARG A 326 1.32 -0.60 4.55
CA ARG A 326 1.26 -0.06 3.17
C ARG A 326 2.42 0.87 2.79
N SER A 327 3.33 1.16 3.73
CA SER A 327 4.33 2.22 3.57
C SER A 327 5.63 1.81 2.89
N VAL A 328 5.78 0.54 2.53
CA VAL A 328 7.00 0.03 1.91
C VAL A 328 6.89 0.13 0.39
N CYS A 329 7.95 0.62 -0.26
CA CYS A 329 8.07 0.59 -1.71
C CYS A 329 8.18 -0.86 -2.19
N THR A 330 7.82 -1.13 -3.44
CA THR A 330 8.26 -2.37 -4.10
C THR A 330 9.76 -2.53 -3.94
N GLN A 331 10.21 -3.74 -3.59
CA GLN A 331 11.62 -4.03 -3.33
C GLN A 331 12.29 -4.66 -4.56
N PRO A 332 13.64 -4.57 -4.67
CA PRO A 332 14.40 -5.38 -5.62
C PRO A 332 14.06 -6.87 -5.51
N LEU A 333 14.07 -7.58 -6.64
CA LEU A 333 13.55 -8.95 -6.72
C LEU A 333 14.29 -9.95 -5.80
N ASP A 334 15.58 -9.72 -5.54
CA ASP A 334 16.43 -10.51 -4.66
C ASP A 334 16.15 -10.32 -3.16
N ARG A 335 15.35 -9.33 -2.78
CA ARG A 335 14.92 -9.05 -1.39
C ARG A 335 13.41 -8.79 -1.26
N THR A 336 12.63 -9.32 -2.20
CA THR A 336 11.16 -9.18 -2.29
C THR A 336 10.44 -9.37 -0.95
N PHE A 337 10.82 -10.40 -0.20
CA PHE A 337 10.11 -10.82 1.03
C PHE A 337 10.69 -10.23 2.33
N ALA A 338 11.74 -9.39 2.25
CA ALA A 338 12.38 -8.81 3.42
C ALA A 338 11.41 -7.94 4.23
N SER A 339 10.56 -7.16 3.54
CA SER A 339 9.53 -6.33 4.20
C SER A 339 8.52 -7.18 4.96
N ALA A 340 8.01 -8.25 4.37
CA ALA A 340 7.05 -9.16 5.00
C ALA A 340 7.66 -9.83 6.24
N ALA A 341 8.89 -10.34 6.14
CA ALA A 341 9.61 -10.96 7.26
C ALA A 341 9.85 -9.96 8.40
N PHE A 342 10.23 -8.72 8.09
CA PHE A 342 10.46 -7.68 9.08
C PHE A 342 9.19 -7.36 9.88
N HIS A 343 8.07 -7.12 9.20
CA HIS A 343 6.80 -6.84 9.86
C HIS A 343 6.28 -8.04 10.66
N LEU A 344 6.38 -9.25 10.10
CA LEU A 344 5.94 -10.48 10.75
C LEU A 344 6.73 -10.75 12.03
N GLY A 345 8.05 -10.63 11.99
CA GLY A 345 8.92 -10.80 13.15
C GLY A 345 8.59 -9.81 14.27
N LEU A 346 8.47 -8.52 13.92
CA LEU A 346 8.11 -7.48 14.87
C LEU A 346 6.71 -7.67 15.49
N LEU A 347 5.72 -8.10 14.71
CA LEU A 347 4.39 -8.38 15.23
C LEU A 347 4.41 -9.54 16.23
N VAL A 348 5.15 -10.62 15.93
CA VAL A 348 5.29 -11.76 16.85
C VAL A 348 5.99 -11.34 18.14
N ASN A 349 6.89 -10.36 18.05
CA ASN A 349 7.64 -9.83 19.20
C ASN A 349 7.05 -8.51 19.73
N LEU A 350 5.75 -8.27 19.57
CA LEU A 350 5.09 -6.98 19.86
C LEU A 350 5.36 -6.46 21.28
N ASP A 351 5.29 -7.33 22.30
CA ASP A 351 5.54 -6.93 23.69
C ASP A 351 6.97 -6.37 23.89
N LYS A 352 7.96 -6.99 23.25
CA LYS A 352 9.35 -6.51 23.32
C LYS A 352 9.56 -5.27 22.47
N LEU A 353 8.89 -5.18 21.31
CA LEU A 353 8.91 -3.99 20.47
C LEU A 353 8.40 -2.79 21.24
N GLU A 354 7.24 -2.89 21.89
CA GLU A 354 6.69 -1.78 22.68
C GLU A 354 7.64 -1.37 23.83
N ALA A 355 8.16 -2.34 24.59
CA ALA A 355 9.12 -2.06 25.67
C ALA A 355 10.40 -1.37 25.16
N TYR A 356 10.88 -1.75 23.97
CA TYR A 356 12.00 -1.09 23.32
C TYR A 356 11.66 0.36 22.94
N LEU A 357 10.52 0.58 22.27
CA LEU A 357 10.09 1.90 21.79
C LEU A 357 9.92 2.93 22.92
N GLU A 358 9.49 2.51 24.11
CA GLU A 358 9.39 3.38 25.30
C GLU A 358 10.73 4.02 25.70
N THR A 359 11.85 3.36 25.41
CA THR A 359 13.18 3.75 25.89
C THR A 359 14.22 3.96 24.79
N ALA A 360 13.81 3.78 23.52
CA ALA A 360 14.66 3.81 22.35
C ALA A 360 15.51 5.11 22.33
N PRO A 361 16.85 5.00 22.22
CA PRO A 361 17.73 6.16 22.15
C PRO A 361 17.38 7.13 21.02
N PHE A 362 16.88 6.60 19.90
CA PHE A 362 16.44 7.36 18.73
C PHE A 362 15.46 8.49 19.09
N PHE A 363 14.41 8.21 19.85
CA PHE A 363 13.40 9.21 20.22
C PHE A 363 13.89 10.20 21.29
N LYS A 364 14.94 9.87 22.05
CA LYS A 364 15.57 10.84 22.98
C LYS A 364 16.31 11.95 22.22
N VAL A 365 16.79 11.63 21.02
CA VAL A 365 17.50 12.57 20.14
C VAL A 365 16.51 13.35 19.27
N PHE A 366 15.59 12.65 18.60
CA PHE A 366 14.76 13.26 17.55
C PHE A 366 13.30 13.52 17.95
N GLY A 367 12.87 13.14 19.15
CA GLY A 367 11.49 13.32 19.61
C GLY A 367 10.51 12.32 18.98
N TYR A 368 9.22 12.66 18.93
CA TYR A 368 8.12 11.73 18.60
C TYR A 368 7.20 12.25 17.47
N ASP A 369 7.68 13.18 16.63
CA ASP A 369 6.93 13.60 15.44
C ASP A 369 7.13 12.57 14.33
N TYR A 370 6.38 11.47 14.36
CA TYR A 370 6.60 10.33 13.47
C TYR A 370 6.49 10.68 11.99
N LYS A 371 5.62 11.62 11.62
CA LYS A 371 5.49 12.09 10.24
C LYS A 371 6.73 12.86 9.81
N PHE A 372 7.21 13.78 10.65
CA PHE A 372 8.48 14.47 10.40
C PHE A 372 9.66 13.49 10.34
N LEU A 373 9.74 12.54 11.27
CA LEU A 373 10.83 11.55 11.33
C LEU A 373 10.86 10.71 10.06
N ARG A 374 9.71 10.20 9.59
CA ARG A 374 9.66 9.47 8.32
C ARG A 374 10.18 10.32 7.16
N ARG A 375 9.73 11.58 7.06
CA ARG A 375 10.19 12.50 6.00
C ARG A 375 11.70 12.76 6.10
N GLN A 376 12.21 13.04 7.30
CA GLN A 376 13.61 13.34 7.56
C GLN A 376 14.52 12.15 7.20
N PHE A 377 14.20 10.95 7.66
CA PHE A 377 15.03 9.76 7.46
C PHE A 377 14.84 9.09 6.09
N SER A 378 13.92 9.61 5.28
CA SER A 378 13.81 9.27 3.86
C SER A 378 14.66 10.14 2.93
N LYS A 379 15.35 11.19 3.42
CA LYS A 379 16.11 12.12 2.58
C LYS A 379 17.23 11.44 1.79
N LYS A 380 17.64 12.08 0.68
CA LYS A 380 18.75 11.57 -0.14
C LYS A 380 20.06 11.61 0.62
N ASN A 381 20.26 12.67 1.40
CA ASN A 381 21.43 12.88 2.24
C ASN A 381 21.00 13.04 3.71
N LEU A 382 21.70 12.35 4.60
CA LEU A 382 21.60 12.50 6.04
C LEU A 382 22.92 13.07 6.57
N THR A 383 22.89 13.72 7.71
CA THR A 383 24.11 14.03 8.47
C THR A 383 24.68 12.75 9.11
N ASP A 384 25.98 12.74 9.43
CA ASP A 384 26.62 11.59 10.09
C ASP A 384 25.90 11.16 11.39
N GLU A 385 25.38 12.12 12.17
CA GLU A 385 24.62 11.85 13.40
C GLU A 385 23.27 11.20 13.10
N GLU A 386 22.53 11.73 12.12
CA GLU A 386 21.26 11.15 11.66
C GLU A 386 21.47 9.74 11.12
N GLU A 387 22.44 9.54 10.22
CA GLU A 387 22.74 8.24 9.61
C GLU A 387 23.16 7.21 10.66
N THR A 388 24.08 7.58 11.56
CA THR A 388 24.50 6.68 12.65
C THR A 388 23.30 6.28 13.52
N THR A 389 22.45 7.24 13.88
CA THR A 389 21.36 7.00 14.83
C THR A 389 20.23 6.19 14.21
N ILE A 390 19.91 6.39 12.91
CA ILE A 390 18.90 5.57 12.22
C ILE A 390 19.40 4.16 11.93
N ILE A 391 20.70 3.98 11.66
CA ILE A 391 21.31 2.65 11.51
C ILE A 391 21.17 1.86 12.82
N GLU A 392 21.53 2.44 13.96
CA GLU A 392 21.43 1.75 15.26
C GLU A 392 19.96 1.45 15.62
N PHE A 393 19.04 2.40 15.39
CA PHE A 393 17.60 2.15 15.55
C PHE A 393 17.11 1.00 14.66
N SER A 394 17.55 0.97 13.40
CA SER A 394 17.18 -0.08 12.44
C SER A 394 17.76 -1.44 12.80
N LYS A 395 18.99 -1.49 13.34
CA LYS A 395 19.62 -2.73 13.84
C LYS A 395 18.85 -3.31 15.01
N ASP A 396 18.50 -2.48 16.00
CA ASP A 396 17.72 -2.92 17.15
C ASP A 396 16.37 -3.51 16.72
N LEU A 397 15.67 -2.85 15.78
CA LEU A 397 14.42 -3.35 15.22
C LEU A 397 14.60 -4.64 14.42
N LEU A 398 15.68 -4.76 13.64
CA LEU A 398 15.98 -5.98 12.89
C LEU A 398 16.23 -7.17 13.82
N LEU A 399 16.99 -6.98 14.90
CA LEU A 399 17.22 -8.00 15.92
C LEU A 399 15.91 -8.43 16.61
N LEU A 400 15.03 -7.47 16.91
CA LEU A 400 13.69 -7.78 17.45
C LEU A 400 12.82 -8.56 16.46
N ALA A 401 12.92 -8.25 15.16
CA ALA A 401 12.22 -8.99 14.12
C ALA A 401 12.75 -10.43 14.02
N GLU A 402 14.07 -10.62 14.03
CA GLU A 402 14.72 -11.93 14.05
C GLU A 402 14.27 -12.76 15.24
N GLU A 403 14.29 -12.20 16.45
CA GLU A 403 13.80 -12.88 17.66
C GLU A 403 12.35 -13.37 17.49
N GLY A 404 11.48 -12.55 16.90
CA GLY A 404 10.10 -12.94 16.61
C GLY A 404 10.00 -14.09 15.61
N LEU A 405 10.80 -14.06 14.54
CA LEU A 405 10.82 -15.15 13.55
C LEU A 405 11.42 -16.45 14.10
N VAL A 406 12.41 -16.37 15.02
CA VAL A 406 12.90 -17.54 15.77
C VAL A 406 11.79 -18.15 16.59
N VAL A 407 11.01 -17.33 17.30
CA VAL A 407 9.88 -17.80 18.12
C VAL A 407 8.80 -18.46 17.26
N ARG A 408 8.53 -17.94 16.05
CA ARG A 408 7.64 -18.58 15.08
C ARG A 408 8.11 -19.98 14.67
N ASN A 409 9.43 -20.22 14.68
CA ASN A 409 10.03 -21.51 14.37
C ASN A 409 9.61 -22.07 12.99
N LYS A 410 9.64 -21.19 11.97
CA LYS A 410 9.31 -21.49 10.57
C LYS A 410 10.46 -21.21 9.60
N GLU A 411 11.68 -21.00 10.12
CA GLU A 411 12.89 -20.75 9.32
C GLU A 411 12.82 -19.51 8.40
N GLU A 412 11.96 -18.54 8.74
CA GLU A 412 11.73 -17.31 7.94
C GLU A 412 12.80 -16.23 8.13
N MET A 413 13.78 -16.44 9.03
CA MET A 413 14.87 -15.47 9.26
C MET A 413 15.74 -15.25 8.02
N THR A 414 15.79 -16.22 7.10
CA THR A 414 16.61 -16.10 5.88
C THR A 414 16.23 -14.88 5.03
N TYR A 415 14.97 -14.43 5.11
CA TYR A 415 14.48 -13.26 4.37
C TYR A 415 15.00 -11.93 4.93
N LEU A 416 15.55 -11.92 6.15
CA LEU A 416 16.16 -10.74 6.77
C LEU A 416 17.65 -10.60 6.43
N GLN A 417 18.27 -11.61 5.83
CA GLN A 417 19.69 -11.61 5.50
C GLN A 417 20.15 -10.41 4.64
N PRO A 418 19.41 -9.96 3.61
CA PRO A 418 19.78 -8.77 2.85
C PRO A 418 19.87 -7.50 3.71
N LEU A 419 18.97 -7.36 4.71
CA LEU A 419 19.00 -6.21 5.63
C LEU A 419 20.14 -6.33 6.65
N ARG A 420 20.51 -7.53 7.07
CA ARG A 420 21.70 -7.73 7.91
C ARG A 420 22.96 -7.28 7.21
N GLU A 421 23.12 -7.65 5.95
CA GLU A 421 24.27 -7.26 5.14
C GLU A 421 24.32 -5.74 4.94
N GLU A 422 23.18 -5.12 4.63
CA GLU A 422 23.05 -3.66 4.53
C GLU A 422 23.43 -2.94 5.83
N LEU A 423 23.01 -3.47 6.99
CA LEU A 423 23.31 -2.90 8.30
C LEU A 423 24.64 -3.38 8.92
N SER A 424 25.40 -4.23 8.23
CA SER A 424 26.64 -4.83 8.74
C SER A 424 26.48 -5.62 10.07
N LEU A 425 25.47 -6.51 10.13
CA LEU A 425 25.13 -7.35 11.30
C LEU A 425 25.48 -8.83 11.16
#